data_AF-A0A2W6UBU9-F1
#
_entry.id   AF-A0A2W6UBU9-F1
#
_cell.length_a   1.000
_cell.length_b   1.000
_cell.length_c   1.000
_cell.angle_alpha   90.00
_cell.angle_beta   90.00
_cell.angle_gamma   90.00
#
_symmetry.space_group_name_H-M   'P 1'
#
loop_
_entity.id
_entity.type
_entity.pdbx_description
1 polymer ?
#
loop_
_entity_poly.entity_id
_entity_poly.type
_entity_poly.pdbx_seq_one_letter_code
_entity_poly.pdbx_strand_id
1 'polypeptide(L)'
;MDALDTWHEFNVAMLGATAALAGLVIVAASVNITVIIAAPALTSRLASAIAGLVLAIVVCAVGLIPALTAPAFGIAVVASSL
;
A
#
# COMPACT_ATOMS: atom_id res chain seq x y z
N MET A 1 -25.82 -7.79 4.18
CA MET A 1 -24.37 -7.65 4.40
C MET A 1 -23.86 -6.73 3.32
N ASP A 2 -23.35 -5.57 3.69
CA ASP A 2 -22.66 -4.72 2.75
C ASP A 2 -21.44 -5.47 2.20
N ALA A 3 -21.14 -5.29 0.92
CA ALA A 3 -20.04 -6.00 0.28
C ALA A 3 -18.73 -5.78 1.06
N LEU A 4 -18.49 -4.58 1.59
CA LEU A 4 -17.28 -4.26 2.36
C LEU A 4 -17.14 -5.05 3.67
N ASP A 5 -18.25 -5.36 4.36
CA ASP A 5 -18.20 -6.17 5.58
C ASP A 5 -17.67 -7.58 5.31
N THR A 6 -18.04 -8.18 4.18
CA THR A 6 -17.57 -9.52 3.79
C THR A 6 -16.06 -9.54 3.54
N TRP A 7 -15.47 -8.41 3.13
CA TRP A 7 -14.04 -8.28 2.83
C TRP A 7 -13.22 -7.73 4.00
N HIS A 8 -13.82 -7.50 5.18
CA HIS A 8 -13.14 -6.90 6.33
C HIS A 8 -11.86 -7.67 6.70
N GLU A 9 -11.97 -8.97 6.97
CA GLU A 9 -10.83 -9.82 7.36
C GLU A 9 -9.72 -9.85 6.30
N PHE A 10 -10.10 -9.82 5.02
CA PHE A 10 -9.14 -9.74 3.93
C PHE A 10 -8.37 -8.42 3.94
N ASN A 11 -9.07 -7.28 4.13
CA ASN A 11 -8.43 -5.97 4.22
C ASN A 11 -7.50 -5.87 5.44
N VAL A 12 -7.88 -6.43 6.59
CA VAL A 12 -6.99 -6.50 7.78
C VAL A 12 -5.74 -7.30 7.47
N ALA A 13 -5.89 -8.51 6.92
CA ALA A 13 -4.77 -9.39 6.61
C ALA A 13 -3.82 -8.77 5.58
N MET A 14 -4.37 -8.20 4.50
CA MET A 14 -3.58 -7.54 3.46
C MET A 14 -2.90 -6.27 3.96
N LEU A 15 -3.57 -5.45 4.77
CA LEU A 15 -2.97 -4.26 5.37
C LEU A 15 -1.76 -4.65 6.24
N GLY A 16 -1.89 -5.67 7.07
CA GLY A 16 -0.79 -6.16 7.90
C GLY A 16 0.38 -6.71 7.07
N ALA A 17 0.09 -7.56 6.08
CA ALA A 17 1.11 -8.15 5.21
C ALA A 17 1.87 -7.09 4.39
N THR A 18 1.14 -6.14 3.79
CA THR A 18 1.75 -5.06 2.99
C THR A 18 2.54 -4.08 3.85
N ALA A 19 2.09 -3.77 5.07
CA ALA A 19 2.84 -2.97 6.03
C ALA A 19 4.16 -3.65 6.44
N ALA A 20 4.14 -4.96 6.71
CA ALA A 20 5.35 -5.72 7.01
C ALA A 20 6.33 -5.72 5.81
N LEU A 21 5.82 -5.96 4.60
CA LEU A 21 6.64 -5.92 3.37
C LEU A 21 7.24 -4.54 3.11
N ALA A 22 6.47 -3.46 3.31
CA ALA A 22 6.97 -2.10 3.19
C ALA A 22 8.13 -1.83 4.15
N GLY A 23 8.00 -2.26 5.41
CA GLY A 23 9.07 -2.19 6.41
C GLY A 23 10.32 -2.95 5.98
N LEU A 24 10.17 -4.19 5.50
CA LEU A 24 11.29 -5.01 5.02
C LEU A 24 12.01 -4.37 3.82
N VAL A 25 11.27 -3.82 2.86
CA VAL A 25 11.85 -3.12 1.71
C VAL A 25 12.64 -1.87 2.13
N ILE A 26 12.10 -1.09 3.08
CA ILE A 26 12.79 0.09 3.60
C ILE A 26 14.09 -0.32 4.32
N VAL A 27 14.06 -1.35 5.16
CA VAL A 27 15.26 -1.86 5.86
C VAL A 27 16.31 -2.34 4.85
N ALA A 28 15.91 -3.11 3.84
CA ALA A 28 16.80 -3.58 2.79
C ALA A 28 17.43 -2.44 1.97
N ALA A 29 16.66 -1.37 1.73
CA ALA A 29 17.15 -0.18 1.05
C ALA A 29 18.14 0.62 1.91
N SER A 30 17.89 0.76 3.22
CA SER A 30 18.77 1.49 4.13
C SER A 30 20.17 0.88 4.21
N VAL A 31 20.27 -0.45 4.23
CA VAL A 31 21.59 -1.13 4.29
C VAL A 31 22.34 -1.15 2.95
N ASN A 32 21.68 -0.84 1.83
CA ASN A 32 22.28 -0.81 0.48
C ASN A 32 22.24 0.57 -0.18
N ILE A 33 22.01 1.65 0.58
CA ILE A 33 21.66 2.95 -0.01
C ILE A 33 22.71 3.49 -0.97
N THR A 34 24.01 3.28 -0.69
CA THR A 34 25.12 3.71 -1.54
C THR A 34 25.06 3.09 -2.94
N VAL A 35 24.67 1.82 -3.04
CA VAL A 35 24.52 1.12 -4.33
C VAL A 35 23.30 1.63 -5.09
N ILE A 36 22.21 1.90 -4.39
CA ILE A 36 20.95 2.36 -4.97
C ILE A 36 21.13 3.77 -5.57
N ILE A 37 21.73 4.70 -4.82
CA ILE A 37 21.91 6.08 -5.30
C ILE A 37 22.94 6.20 -6.42
N ALA A 38 23.86 5.23 -6.56
CA ALA A 38 24.85 5.21 -7.63
C ALA A 38 24.23 4.95 -9.02
N ALA A 39 23.05 4.34 -9.08
CA ALA A 39 22.33 4.06 -10.32
C ALA A 39 20.93 4.71 -10.29
N PRO A 40 20.71 5.84 -11.00
CA PRO A 40 19.45 6.59 -10.95
C PRO A 40 18.20 5.76 -11.25
N ALA A 41 18.32 4.75 -12.13
CA ALA A 41 17.23 3.83 -12.45
C ALA A 41 16.80 2.97 -11.24
N LEU A 42 17.72 2.62 -10.33
CA LEU A 42 17.42 1.86 -9.11
C LEU A 42 16.68 2.72 -8.09
N THR A 43 17.05 3.99 -7.94
CA THR A 43 16.33 4.93 -7.06
C THR A 43 14.87 5.09 -7.47
N SER A 44 14.61 5.26 -8.78
CA SER A 44 13.24 5.37 -9.31
C SER A 44 12.43 4.08 -9.09
N ARG A 45 13.06 2.90 -9.32
CA ARG A 45 12.42 1.61 -9.07
C ARG A 45 12.09 1.36 -7.60
N LEU A 46 13.01 1.71 -6.70
CA LEU A 46 12.77 1.61 -5.26
C LEU A 46 11.59 2.50 -4.84
N ALA A 47 11.60 3.76 -5.28
CA ALA A 47 10.53 4.70 -4.96
C ALA A 47 9.17 4.20 -5.47
N SER A 48 9.11 3.70 -6.71
CA SER A 48 7.89 3.11 -7.28
C SER A 48 7.42 1.87 -6.51
N ALA A 49 8.32 1.00 -6.07
CA ALA A 49 7.98 -0.18 -5.28
C ALA A 49 7.39 0.21 -3.90
N ILE A 50 8.02 1.17 -3.21
CA ILE A 50 7.53 1.67 -1.93
C ILE A 50 6.16 2.35 -2.11
N ALA A 51 6.01 3.19 -3.13
CA ALA A 51 4.75 3.86 -3.43
C ALA A 51 3.62 2.85 -3.68
N GLY A 52 3.88 1.76 -4.41
CA GLY A 52 2.90 0.69 -4.63
C GLY A 52 2.47 -0.02 -3.34
N LEU A 53 3.40 -0.29 -2.42
CA LEU A 53 3.08 -0.88 -1.13
C LEU A 53 2.27 0.08 -0.24
N VAL A 54 2.63 1.36 -0.24
CA VAL A 54 1.88 2.40 0.48
C VAL A 54 0.47 2.55 -0.08
N LEU A 55 0.31 2.54 -1.41
CA LEU A 55 -1.00 2.56 -2.06
C LEU A 55 -1.87 1.38 -1.61
N ALA A 56 -1.30 0.17 -1.58
CA ALA A 56 -2.01 -1.02 -1.12
C ALA A 56 -2.46 -0.89 0.35
N ILE A 57 -1.61 -0.34 1.22
CA ILE A 57 -1.95 -0.06 2.63
C ILE A 57 -3.12 0.93 2.71
N VAL A 58 -3.05 2.05 1.96
CA VAL A 58 -4.09 3.08 1.94
C VAL A 58 -5.43 2.50 1.49
N VAL A 59 -5.45 1.73 0.41
CA VAL A 59 -6.68 1.10 -0.11
C VAL A 59 -7.29 0.14 0.92
N CYS A 60 -6.48 -0.73 1.53
CA CYS A 60 -6.97 -1.64 2.56
C CYS A 60 -7.48 -0.89 3.80
N ALA A 61 -6.80 0.19 4.20
CA ALA A 61 -7.18 1.01 5.35
C ALA A 61 -8.51 1.73 5.12
N VAL A 62 -8.73 2.27 3.92
CA VAL A 62 -9.99 2.89 3.54
C VAL A 62 -11.12 1.84 3.54
N GLY A 63 -10.83 0.61 3.11
CA GLY A 63 -11.80 -0.50 3.13
C GLY A 63 -12.25 -0.93 4.53
N LEU A 64 -11.52 -0.52 5.57
CA LEU A 64 -11.82 -0.79 6.98
C LEU A 64 -12.62 0.32 7.66
N ILE A 65 -12.91 1.42 6.97
CA ILE A 65 -13.70 2.53 7.53
C ILE A 65 -15.15 2.06 7.71
N PRO A 66 -15.70 2.14 8.94
CA PRO A 66 -17.08 1.72 9.20
C PRO A 66 -18.07 2.62 8.47
N ALA A 67 -19.19 2.02 8.01
CA ALA A 67 -20.26 2.70 7.28
C ALA A 67 -19.83 3.37 5.96
N LEU A 68 -18.69 2.96 5.39
CA LEU A 68 -18.28 3.42 4.07
C LEU A 68 -19.19 2.79 3.00
N THR A 69 -19.66 3.61 2.06
CA THR A 69 -20.47 3.11 0.94
C THR A 69 -19.56 2.60 -0.18
N ALA A 70 -19.99 1.56 -0.90
CA ALA A 70 -19.27 1.03 -2.06
C ALA A 70 -18.84 2.10 -3.10
N PRO A 71 -19.68 3.08 -3.50
CA PRO A 71 -19.25 4.14 -4.42
C PRO A 71 -18.19 5.07 -3.80
N ALA A 72 -18.30 5.40 -2.50
CA ALA A 72 -17.29 6.21 -1.81
C ALA A 72 -15.94 5.49 -1.74
N PHE A 73 -15.95 4.18 -1.48
CA PHE A 73 -14.74 3.34 -1.54
C PHE A 73 -14.12 3.36 -2.94
N GLY A 74 -14.92 3.17 -4.00
CA GLY A 74 -14.44 3.21 -5.38
C GLY A 74 -13.79 4.55 -5.76
N ILE A 75 -14.38 5.68 -5.34
CA ILE A 75 -13.82 7.01 -5.55
C ILE A 75 -12.48 7.15 -4.84
N ALA A 76 -12.38 6.71 -3.58
CA ALA A 76 -11.14 6.77 -2.81
C ALA A 76 -10.02 5.94 -3.47
N VAL A 77 -10.34 4.74 -3.98
CA VAL A 77 -9.38 3.89 -4.71
C VAL A 77 -8.86 4.59 -5.96
N VAL A 78 -9.76 5.13 -6.79
CA VAL A 78 -9.36 5.86 -8.02
C VAL A 78 -8.52 7.09 -7.67
N ALA A 79 -8.95 7.87 -6.67
CA ALA A 79 -8.21 9.05 -6.23
C ALA A 79 -6.81 8.71 -5.68
N SER A 80 -6.66 7.55 -5.02
CA SER A 80 -5.36 7.09 -4.50
C SER A 80 -4.41 6.60 -5.59
N SER A 81 -4.94 6.18 -6.75
CA SER A 81 -4.15 5.64 -7.87
C SER A 81 -3.66 6.69 -8.88
N LEU A 82 -4.06 7.95 -8.70
CA LEU A 82 -3.73 9.08 -9.58
C LEU A 82 -2.42 9.76 -9.16
#